data_AF-A0AAW0YQZ2-F1
#
_entry.id   AF-A0AAW0YQZ2-F1
#
_cell.length_a   1.000
_cell.length_b   1.000
_cell.length_c   1.000
_cell.angle_alpha   90.00
_cell.angle_beta   90.00
_cell.angle_gamma   90.00
#
_symmetry.space_group_name_H-M   'P 1'
#
loop_
_entity.id
_entity.type
_entity.pdbx_description
1 polymer ?
#
loop_
_entity_poly.entity_id
_entity_poly.type
_entity_poly.pdbx_seq_one_letter_code
_entity_poly.pdbx_strand_id
1 'polypeptide(L)'
;MSSRTNKAMMSELKMRRLMEHNQRLREELARPRVNVSVASMNLINHCQATKDPLIHSIWGAPQKGEDPYSPVDDGACCSGE
;
A
#
# COMPACT_ATOMS: atom_id res chain seq x y z
N MET A 1 9.21 47.23 26.02
CA MET A 1 9.68 45.91 26.55
C MET A 1 9.01 44.69 25.91
N SER A 2 7.93 44.82 25.13
CA SER A 2 7.16 43.70 24.55
C SER A 2 7.80 42.95 23.34
N SER A 3 8.78 43.55 22.66
CA SER A 3 9.41 42.93 21.48
C SER A 3 10.45 41.85 21.84
N ARG A 4 11.11 41.99 23.00
CA ARG A 4 12.11 41.02 23.50
C ARG A 4 11.46 39.71 23.93
N THR A 5 10.30 39.76 24.57
CA THR A 5 9.53 38.57 25.01
C THR A 5 9.02 37.76 23.82
N ASN A 6 8.50 38.42 22.77
CA ASN A 6 8.09 37.76 21.53
C ASN A 6 9.26 37.06 20.82
N LYS A 7 10.44 37.68 20.76
CA LYS A 7 11.63 37.05 20.17
C LYS A 7 12.08 35.81 20.95
N ALA A 8 12.00 35.86 22.28
CA ALA A 8 12.30 34.72 23.15
C ALA A 8 11.28 33.57 22.95
N MET A 9 9.98 33.87 22.92
CA MET A 9 8.94 32.87 22.61
C MET A 9 9.13 32.23 21.23
N MET A 10 9.45 33.02 20.21
CA MET A 10 9.72 32.49 18.87
C MET A 10 10.99 31.61 18.83
N SER A 11 11.99 31.92 19.65
CA SER A 11 13.20 31.08 19.76
C SER A 11 12.91 29.74 20.43
N GLU A 12 12.08 29.73 21.48
CA GLU A 12 11.67 28.52 22.18
C GLU A 12 10.78 27.63 21.28
N LEU A 13 9.83 28.22 20.55
CA LEU A 13 8.98 27.51 19.61
C LEU A 13 9.81 26.86 18.48
N LYS A 14 10.79 27.58 17.94
CA LYS A 14 11.72 27.04 16.93
C LYS A 14 12.54 25.89 17.49
N MET A 15 13.05 26.03 18.71
CA MET A 15 13.80 24.97 19.39
C MET A 15 12.94 23.71 19.57
N ARG A 16 11.71 23.84 20.05
CA ARG A 16 10.76 22.72 20.16
C ARG A 16 10.55 22.01 18.82
N ARG A 17 10.28 22.76 17.75
CA ARG A 17 10.12 22.18 16.40
C ARG A 17 11.35 21.42 15.93
N LEU A 18 12.55 21.95 16.18
CA LEU A 18 13.80 21.28 15.82
C LEU A 18 14.00 20.00 16.61
N MET A 19 13.69 20.00 17.91
CA MET A 19 13.78 18.79 18.73
C MET A 19 12.78 17.72 18.28
N GLU A 20 11.54 18.10 18.01
CA GLU A 20 10.51 17.20 17.47
C GLU A 20 10.94 16.60 16.12
N HIS A 21 11.50 17.41 15.23
CA HIS A 21 12.00 16.93 13.94
C HIS A 21 13.21 16.01 14.11
N ASN A 22 14.15 16.35 15.00
CA ASN A 22 15.30 15.50 15.27
C ASN A 22 14.87 14.14 15.84
N GLN A 23 13.86 14.13 16.71
CA GLN A 23 13.28 12.90 17.24
C GLN A 23 12.70 12.01 16.13
N ARG A 24 11.92 12.58 15.20
CA ARG A 24 11.40 11.84 14.03
C ARG A 24 12.51 11.27 13.16
N LEU A 25 13.57 12.04 12.91
CA LEU A 25 14.72 11.57 12.13
C LEU A 25 15.45 10.41 12.83
N ARG A 26 15.60 10.47 14.16
CA ARG A 26 16.19 9.38 14.95
C ARG A 26 15.34 8.11 14.87
N GLU A 27 14.03 8.23 14.92
CA GLU A 27 13.09 7.11 14.77
C GLU A 27 13.16 6.48 13.36
N GLU A 28 13.19 7.31 12.32
CA GLU A 28 13.35 6.84 10.93
C GLU A 28 14.71 6.18 10.69
N LEU A 29 15.78 6.69 11.31
CA LEU A 29 17.11 6.12 11.24
C LEU A 29 17.18 4.75 11.94
N ALA A 30 16.49 4.60 13.06
CA ALA A 30 16.44 3.35 13.82
C ALA A 30 15.52 2.28 13.20
N ARG A 31 14.72 2.62 12.18
CA ARG A 31 13.80 1.68 11.53
C ARG A 31 14.58 0.52 10.89
N PRO A 32 14.26 -0.75 11.22
CA PRO A 32 14.94 -1.90 10.63
C PRO A 32 14.68 -1.96 9.13
N ARG A 33 15.74 -2.26 8.36
CA ARG A 33 15.70 -2.37 6.90
C ARG A 33 16.05 -3.78 6.48
N VAL A 34 15.46 -4.22 5.38
CA VAL A 34 15.81 -5.47 4.72
C VAL A 34 16.56 -5.19 3.42
N ASN A 35 17.41 -6.12 3.00
CA ASN A 35 18.09 -6.01 1.72
C ASN A 35 17.08 -6.00 0.57
N VAL A 36 17.32 -5.17 -0.44
CA VAL A 36 16.44 -5.04 -1.60
C VAL A 36 16.28 -6.39 -2.31
N SER A 37 17.35 -7.16 -2.44
CA SER A 37 17.30 -8.52 -3.02
C SER A 37 16.30 -9.44 -2.30
N VAL A 38 16.27 -9.38 -0.96
CA VAL A 38 15.34 -10.16 -0.14
C VAL A 38 13.90 -9.67 -0.31
N ALA A 39 13.70 -8.34 -0.27
CA ALA A 39 12.38 -7.75 -0.48
C ALA A 39 11.81 -8.08 -1.87
N SER A 40 12.63 -8.00 -2.92
CA SER A 40 12.26 -8.37 -4.29
C SER A 40 11.90 -9.85 -4.40
N MET A 41 12.67 -10.73 -3.76
CA MET A 41 12.36 -12.16 -3.73
C MET A 41 11.00 -12.44 -3.07
N ASN A 42 10.72 -11.77 -1.95
CA ASN A 42 9.43 -11.90 -1.26
C ASN A 42 8.26 -11.46 -2.13
N LEU A 43 8.42 -10.36 -2.88
CA LEU A 43 7.40 -9.89 -3.81
C LEU A 43 7.17 -10.90 -4.95
N ILE A 44 8.25 -11.40 -5.57
CA ILE A 44 8.17 -12.41 -6.63
C ILE A 44 7.44 -13.65 -6.11
N ASN A 45 7.84 -14.17 -4.95
CA ASN A 45 7.24 -15.35 -4.35
C ASN A 45 5.75 -15.14 -4.07
N HIS A 46 5.36 -13.97 -3.55
CA HIS A 46 3.96 -13.65 -3.29
C HIS A 46 3.14 -13.60 -4.59
N CYS A 47 3.65 -12.92 -5.61
CA CYS A 47 3.02 -12.83 -6.93
C CYS A 47 2.97 -14.19 -7.66
N GLN A 48 3.87 -15.12 -7.37
CA GLN A 48 3.86 -16.48 -7.94
C GLN A 48 3.02 -17.47 -7.15
N ALA A 49 2.74 -17.21 -5.88
CA ALA A 49 1.91 -18.09 -5.05
C ALA A 49 0.42 -17.70 -5.10
N THR A 50 0.11 -16.44 -5.41
CA THR A 50 -1.24 -15.90 -5.36
C THR A 50 -1.79 -15.77 -6.78
N LYS A 51 -2.80 -16.59 -7.11
CA LYS A 51 -3.47 -16.54 -8.42
C LYS A 51 -4.23 -15.22 -8.57
N ASP A 52 -3.98 -14.50 -9.65
CA ASP A 52 -4.72 -13.29 -10.03
C ASP A 52 -5.60 -13.58 -11.26
N PRO A 53 -6.94 -13.58 -11.13
CA PRO A 53 -7.86 -13.83 -12.25
C PRO A 53 -7.78 -12.81 -13.39
N LEU A 54 -7.24 -11.61 -13.14
CA LEU A 54 -7.16 -10.55 -14.15
C LEU A 54 -5.96 -10.75 -15.10
N ILE A 55 -4.92 -11.49 -14.67
CA ILE A 55 -3.68 -11.68 -15.42
C ILE A 55 -3.69 -13.04 -16.14
N HIS A 56 -4.51 -13.10 -17.20
CA HIS A 56 -4.76 -14.29 -17.99
C HIS A 56 -3.50 -14.89 -18.65
N SER A 57 -2.49 -14.07 -18.94
CA SER A 57 -1.24 -14.50 -19.58
C SER A 57 -0.37 -15.39 -18.70
N ILE A 58 -0.51 -15.28 -17.37
CA ILE A 58 0.28 -16.03 -16.40
C ILE A 58 -0.58 -17.13 -15.75
N TRP A 59 -1.83 -16.81 -15.44
CA TRP A 59 -2.71 -17.67 -14.64
C TRP A 59 -3.75 -18.45 -15.45
N GLY A 60 -3.84 -18.19 -16.75
CA GLY A 60 -4.88 -18.73 -17.63
C GLY A 60 -6.21 -17.99 -17.48
N ALA A 61 -7.14 -18.29 -18.38
CA ALA A 61 -8.49 -17.73 -18.30
C ALA A 61 -9.28 -18.33 -17.12
N PRO A 62 -10.15 -17.55 -16.48
CA PRO A 62 -11.04 -18.06 -15.44
C PRO A 62 -11.93 -19.16 -16.03
N GLN A 63 -12.14 -20.24 -15.26
CA GLN A 63 -13.02 -21.32 -15.70
C GLN A 63 -14.49 -20.88 -15.64
N LYS A 64 -15.35 -21.56 -16.41
CA LYS A 64 -16.80 -21.31 -16.38
C LYS A 64 -17.31 -21.46 -14.94
N GLY A 65 -17.88 -20.40 -14.39
CA GLY A 65 -18.37 -20.33 -13.00
C GLY A 65 -17.40 -19.73 -11.97
N GLU A 66 -16.14 -19.44 -12.33
CA GLU A 66 -15.20 -18.70 -11.45
C GLU A 66 -15.41 -17.18 -11.53
N ASP A 67 -15.92 -16.68 -12.66
CA ASP A 67 -16.25 -15.27 -12.85
C ASP A 67 -17.73 -15.00 -12.54
N PRO A 68 -18.06 -14.32 -11.42
CA PRO A 68 -19.44 -14.01 -11.03
C PRO A 68 -20.11 -12.99 -11.97
N TYR A 69 -19.34 -12.32 -12.84
CA TYR A 69 -19.86 -11.38 -13.83
C TYR A 69 -19.92 -11.99 -15.24
N SER A 70 -19.53 -13.25 -15.41
CA SER A 70 -19.68 -13.91 -16.70
C SER A 70 -21.16 -14.05 -17.04
N PRO A 71 -21.56 -13.77 -18.30
CA PRO A 71 -22.93 -14.02 -18.73
C PRO A 71 -23.23 -15.50 -18.52
N VAL A 72 -24.32 -15.79 -17.80
CA VAL A 72 -24.90 -17.13 -17.76
C VAL A 72 -25.17 -17.53 -19.21
N ASP A 73 -24.57 -18.62 -19.68
CA ASP A 73 -24.87 -19.19 -21.00
C ASP A 73 -26.40 -19.40 -21.06
N ASP A 74 -27.09 -18.52 -21.80
CA ASP A 74 -28.52 -18.57 -22.09
C ASP A 74 -28.80 -19.86 -22.89
N GLY A 75 -29.06 -20.94 -22.15
CA GLY A 75 -29.26 -22.28 -22.66
C GLY A 75 -30.44 -22.98 -22.00
N ALA A 76 -31.64 -22.51 -22.32
CA ALA A 76 -32.94 -23.19 -22.31
C ALA A 76 -33.92 -23.03 -21.12
N CYS A 77 -35.18 -22.77 -21.55
CA CYS A 77 -36.48 -23.06 -20.92
C CYS A 77 -36.92 -22.04 -19.85
N CYS A 78 -37.68 -20.97 -20.15
CA CYS A 78 -39.04 -20.98 -20.69
C CYS A 78 -39.34 -19.69 -21.50
N SER A 79 -39.62 -19.83 -22.79
CA SER A 79 -40.33 -18.84 -23.59
C SER A 79 -41.21 -19.63 -24.56
N GLY A 80 -42.36 -20.06 -24.06
CA GLY A 80 -43.33 -20.86 -24.77
C GLY A 80 -44.62 -20.89 -23.96
N GLU A 81 -45.60 -20.16 -24.49
CA GLU A 81 -47.01 -20.00 -24.09
C GLU A 81 -47.32 -19.08 -22.91
#